data_AF-A0A7V3NMZ5-F1
#
_entry.id   AF-A0A7V3NMZ5-F1
#
_cell.length_a   1.000
_cell.length_b   1.000
_cell.length_c   1.000
_cell.angle_alpha   90.00
_cell.angle_beta   90.00
_cell.angle_gamma   90.00
#
_symmetry.space_group_name_H-M   'P 1'
#
loop_
_entity.id
_entity.type
_entity.pdbx_description
1 polymer ?
#
loop_
_entity_poly.entity_id
_entity_poly.type
_entity_poly.pdbx_seq_one_letter_code
_entity_poly.pdbx_strand_id
1 'polypeptide(L)' 'MKFRCDRIRELREKHNHSLAMTCRLLESRCNFVARRSTLCGWEKGKATMSLKALMALCELYGVEPNYFFE' A
#
# COMPACT_ATOMS: atom_id res chain seq x y z
N MET A 1 -8.38 2.36 -17.57
CA MET A 1 -7.94 1.71 -16.32
C MET A 1 -6.52 2.15 -15.99
N LYS A 2 -6.42 3.16 -15.13
CA LYS A 2 -5.21 3.81 -14.64
C LYS A 2 -5.08 3.50 -13.15
N PHE A 3 -3.86 3.19 -12.71
CA PHE A 3 -3.58 2.95 -11.31
C PHE A 3 -3.54 4.27 -10.51
N ARG A 4 -4.26 4.30 -9.38
CA ARG A 4 -4.41 5.44 -8.46
C ARG A 4 -3.49 5.26 -7.25
N CYS A 5 -2.25 5.71 -7.40
CA CYS A 5 -1.22 5.59 -6.36
C CYS A 5 -1.52 6.40 -5.07
N ASP A 6 -2.28 7.47 -5.20
CA ASP A 6 -2.75 8.34 -4.12
C ASP A 6 -3.66 7.61 -3.11
N ARG A 7 -4.45 6.64 -3.58
CA ARG A 7 -5.32 5.79 -2.76
C ARG A 7 -4.57 5.02 -1.66
N ILE A 8 -3.30 4.68 -1.87
CA ILE A 8 -2.45 4.02 -0.86
C ILE A 8 -2.25 4.95 0.34
N ARG A 9 -1.97 6.23 0.06
CA ARG A 9 -1.77 7.26 1.09
C ARG A 9 -3.06 7.55 1.84
N GLU A 10 -4.17 7.67 1.12
CA GLU A 10 -5.50 7.89 1.70
C GLU A 10 -5.87 6.78 2.69
N LEU A 11 -5.68 5.51 2.33
CA LEU A 11 -5.91 4.38 3.24
C LEU A 11 -5.01 4.46 4.46
N ARG A 12 -3.72 4.72 4.26
CA ARG A 12 -2.76 4.84 5.36
C ARG A 12 -3.19 5.94 6.35
N GLU A 13 -3.55 7.12 5.85
CA GLU A 13 -3.95 8.26 6.67
C GLU A 13 -5.32 8.05 7.34
N LYS A 14 -6.28 7.43 6.64
CA LYS A 14 -7.58 7.04 7.22
C LYS A 14 -7.45 6.12 8.43
N HIS A 15 -6.45 5.24 8.43
CA HIS A 15 -6.15 4.34 9.54
C HIS A 15 -5.15 4.92 10.57
N ASN A 16 -4.76 6.19 10.45
CA ASN A 16 -3.74 6.84 11.30
C ASN A 16 -2.39 6.09 11.32
N HIS A 17 -2.04 5.43 10.23
CA HIS A 17 -0.79 4.70 10.12
C HIS A 17 0.32 5.64 9.61
N SER A 18 1.48 5.62 10.28
CA SER A 18 2.70 6.18 9.69
C SER A 18 3.27 5.23 8.64
N LEU A 19 4.16 5.71 7.76
CA LEU A 19 4.88 4.84 6.80
C LEU A 19 5.58 3.66 7.52
N ALA A 20 6.18 3.93 8.69
CA ALA A 20 6.85 2.91 9.48
C ALA A 20 5.86 1.88 10.03
N MET A 21 4.69 2.34 10.50
CA MET A 21 3.63 1.46 10.98
C MET A 21 3.09 0.57 9.87
N THR A 22 2.79 1.12 8.69
CA THR A 22 2.32 0.34 7.54
C THR A 22 3.34 -0.73 7.13
N CYS A 23 4.64 -0.42 7.07
CA CYS A 23 5.67 -1.42 6.80
C CYS A 23 5.66 -2.58 7.82
N ARG A 24 5.56 -2.27 9.12
CA ARG A 24 5.48 -3.29 10.18
C ARG A 24 4.21 -4.14 10.07
N LEU A 25 3.09 -3.52 9.72
CA LEU A 25 1.83 -4.21 9.54
C LEU A 25 1.82 -5.12 8.31
N LEU A 26 2.39 -4.67 7.18
CA LEU A 26 2.55 -5.49 5.98
C LEU A 26 3.40 -6.75 6.28
N GLU A 27 4.46 -6.59 7.06
CA GLU A 27 5.32 -7.70 7.45
C GLU A 27 4.59 -8.67 8.40
N SER A 28 3.98 -8.15 9.47
CA SER A 28 3.35 -8.98 10.51
C SER A 28 2.01 -9.60 10.14
N ARG A 29 1.21 -8.94 9.28
CA ARG A 29 -0.14 -9.39 8.93
C ARG A 29 -0.23 -10.04 7.55
N CYS A 30 0.60 -9.59 6.60
CA CYS A 30 0.49 -10.01 5.20
C CYS A 30 1.75 -10.75 4.70
N ASN A 31 2.70 -11.05 5.61
CA ASN A 31 3.98 -11.69 5.29
C ASN A 31 4.71 -11.00 4.11
N PHE A 32 4.68 -9.68 4.09
CA PHE A 32 5.22 -8.87 3.01
C PHE A 32 6.13 -7.75 3.53
N VAL A 33 7.42 -7.86 3.21
CA VAL A 33 8.43 -6.90 3.66
C VAL A 33 8.55 -5.74 2.66
N ALA A 34 8.31 -4.52 3.15
CA ALA A 34 8.48 -3.29 2.38
C ALA A 34 9.33 -2.27 3.16
N ARG A 35 10.23 -1.57 2.47
CA ARG A 35 10.97 -0.44 3.07
C ARG A 35 10.12 0.83 3.02
N ARG A 36 10.35 1.74 3.98
CA ARG A 36 9.65 3.05 4.03
C ARG A 36 9.82 3.86 2.73
N SER A 37 11.01 3.83 2.14
CA SER A 37 11.28 4.50 0.86
C SER A 37 10.48 3.91 -0.29
N THR A 38 10.31 2.58 -0.30
CA THR A 38 9.49 1.86 -1.28
C THR A 38 8.03 2.24 -1.14
N LEU A 39 7.46 2.20 0.07
CA LEU A 39 6.07 2.59 0.32
C LEU A 39 5.82 4.06 -0.06
N CYS A 40 6.71 4.97 0.32
CA CYS A 40 6.65 6.38 -0.09
C CYS A 40 6.75 6.55 -1.62
N GLY A 41 7.56 5.71 -2.27
CA GLY A 41 7.66 5.65 -3.73
C GLY A 41 6.35 5.21 -4.38
N TRP A 42 5.67 4.22 -3.82
CA TRP A 42 4.35 3.78 -4.27
C TRP A 42 3.32 4.89 -4.11
N GLU A 43 3.23 5.53 -2.94
CA GLU A 43 2.27 6.64 -2.69
C GLU A 43 2.46 7.83 -3.64
N LYS A 44 3.66 8.03 -4.18
CA LYS A 44 3.99 9.13 -5.10
C LYS A 44 4.01 8.72 -6.57
N GLY A 45 3.72 7.45 -6.89
CA GLY A 45 3.85 6.92 -8.24
C GLY A 45 5.29 6.90 -8.78
N LYS A 46 6.30 7.01 -7.91
CA LYS A 46 7.73 6.98 -8.27
C LYS A 46 8.31 5.57 -8.34
N ALA A 47 7.58 4.58 -7.82
CA ALA A 47 7.95 3.18 -7.87
C ALA A 47 6.77 2.34 -8.37
N THR A 48 7.06 1.39 -9.24
CA THR A 48 6.08 0.40 -9.69
C THR A 48 5.83 -0.62 -8.57
N MET A 49 4.58 -0.98 -8.37
CA MET A 49 4.16 -1.95 -7.37
C MET A 49 3.96 -3.32 -8.03
N SER A 50 4.43 -4.39 -7.39
CA SER A 50 4.17 -5.75 -7.85
C SER A 50 2.75 -6.19 -7.47
N LEU A 51 2.22 -7.20 -8.15
CA LEU A 51 0.90 -7.77 -7.79
C LEU A 51 0.88 -8.29 -6.34
N LYS A 52 1.97 -8.90 -5.87
CA LYS A 52 2.09 -9.36 -4.47
C LYS A 52 1.96 -8.20 -3.48
N ALA A 53 2.59 -7.06 -3.77
CA ALA A 53 2.51 -5.87 -2.93
C ALA A 53 1.10 -5.26 -2.93
N LEU A 54 0.43 -5.25 -4.08
CA LEU A 54 -0.96 -4.81 -4.20
C LEU A 54 -1.88 -5.67 -3.34
N MET A 55 -1.77 -7.00 -3.46
CA MET A 55 -2.57 -7.94 -2.69
C MET A 55 -2.34 -7.78 -1.17
N ALA A 56 -1.09 -7.55 -0.75
CA ALA A 56 -0.77 -7.30 0.66
C ALA A 56 -1.41 -5.99 1.18
N LEU A 57 -1.47 -4.92 0.37
CA LEU A 57 -2.19 -3.70 0.75
C LEU A 57 -3.71 -3.92 0.81
N CYS A 58 -4.25 -4.70 -0.11
CA CYS A 58 -5.67 -5.07 -0.14
C CYS A 58 -6.05 -5.84 1.14
N GLU A 59 -5.26 -6.85 1.50
CA GLU A 59 -5.43 -7.64 2.72
C GLU A 59 -5.29 -6.79 3.98
N LEU A 60 -4.25 -5.93 4.05
CA LEU A 60 -3.99 -5.09 5.21
C LEU A 60 -5.15 -4.13 5.52
N TYR A 61 -5.72 -3.50 4.48
CA TYR A 61 -6.76 -2.48 4.62
C TYR A 61 -8.18 -3.00 4.38
N GLY A 62 -8.35 -4.28 4.04
CA GLY A 62 -9.65 -4.88 3.76
C GLY A 62 -10.34 -4.27 2.54
N VAL A 63 -9.60 -3.99 1.47
CA VAL A 63 -10.13 -3.42 0.21
C VAL A 63 -9.87 -4.35 -0.96
N GLU A 64 -10.75 -4.32 -1.96
CA GLU A 64 -10.57 -5.06 -3.21
C GLU A 64 -9.53 -4.37 -4.13
N PRO A 65 -8.80 -5.11 -5.00
CA PRO A 65 -7.83 -4.52 -5.91
C PRO A 65 -8.38 -3.40 -6.80
N ASN A 66 -9.66 -3.51 -7.20
CA ASN A 66 -10.36 -2.51 -8.00
C ASN A 66 -10.40 -1.12 -7.33
N TYR A 67 -10.24 -1.04 -6.01
CA TYR A 67 -10.16 0.24 -5.29
C TYR A 67 -9.01 1.14 -5.79
N PHE A 68 -7.96 0.55 -6.36
CA PHE A 68 -6.78 1.27 -6.85
C PHE A 68 -6.81 1.56 -8.36
N PHE A 69 -7.91 1.27 -9.08
CA PHE A 69 -7.97 1.45 -10.53
C PHE A 69 -9.21 2.22 -10.97
N GLU A 70 -9.01 3.13 -11.93
CA GLU A 70 -10.08 3.87 -12.64
C GLU A 70 -9.76 3.97 -14.13
#